data_AF-A0A1B6LBQ7-F1
#
_entry.id   AF-A0A1B6LBQ7-F1
#
_cell.length_a   1.000
_cell.length_b   1.000
_cell.length_c   1.000
_cell.angle_alpha   90.00
_cell.angle_beta   90.00
_cell.angle_gamma   90.00
#
_symmetry.space_group_name_H-M   'P 1'
#
loop_
_entity.id
_entity.type
_entity.pdbx_description
1 polymer ?
#
loop_
_entity_poly.entity_id
_entity_poly.type
_entity_poly.pdbx_seq_one_letter_code
_entity_poly.pdbx_strand_id
1 'polypeptide(L)'
;MAGILKLSSIVTKQSSSLSLKSLSPSLASARKIHFTVDGQNQAKPGENISRDYPVIDHTYDAVVVGAGGAGLRAAFGLVAEGFKTAVITKLFPTRSHTVAAQGGINAALGNMEEDNWQWHMYDTVKGSDWLGDQDAIHYMAREAPHAVVELENYGMPFSRTKEGKVYQRAFGGQSLK
;
A
#
# COMPACT_ATOMS: atom_id res chain seq x y z
N MET A 1 38.79 -35.86 -36.31
CA MET A 1 39.29 -35.40 -37.62
C MET A 1 39.24 -33.87 -37.60
N ALA A 2 40.15 -33.20 -36.90
CA ALA A 2 41.54 -32.87 -37.28
C ALA A 2 41.62 -31.64 -38.21
N GLY A 3 42.41 -30.63 -37.80
CA GLY A 3 42.96 -29.60 -38.69
C GLY A 3 42.54 -28.15 -38.40
N ILE A 4 43.37 -27.13 -38.17
CA ILE A 4 44.77 -26.96 -37.74
C ILE A 4 44.94 -25.42 -37.55
N LEU A 5 45.77 -25.04 -36.58
CA LEU A 5 46.15 -23.68 -36.21
C LEU A 5 46.80 -22.88 -37.34
N LYS A 6 46.67 -21.54 -37.29
CA LYS A 6 47.73 -20.61 -37.69
C LYS A 6 47.94 -19.57 -36.59
N LEU A 7 49.03 -19.75 -35.85
CA LEU A 7 49.72 -18.67 -35.13
C LEU A 7 50.65 -17.96 -36.12
N SER A 8 50.68 -16.63 -36.06
CA SER A 8 51.91 -15.88 -36.31
C SER A 8 51.90 -14.61 -35.45
N SER A 9 52.76 -14.67 -34.46
CA SER A 9 53.21 -13.61 -33.56
C SER A 9 53.92 -12.47 -34.28
N ILE A 10 53.58 -11.23 -33.96
CA ILE A 10 54.53 -10.11 -33.98
C ILE A 10 54.40 -9.39 -32.64
N VAL A 11 55.43 -9.60 -31.81
CA VAL A 11 55.73 -8.82 -30.62
C VAL A 11 56.50 -7.58 -31.07
N THR A 12 56.06 -6.39 -30.68
CA THR A 12 57.00 -5.27 -30.50
C THR A 12 56.61 -4.49 -29.26
N LYS A 13 57.55 -4.45 -28.33
CA LYS A 13 57.53 -3.71 -27.06
C LYS A 13 57.29 -2.23 -27.31
N GLN A 14 56.37 -1.64 -26.56
CA GLN A 14 56.57 -0.30 -26.01
C GLN A 14 56.03 -0.24 -24.60
N SER A 15 56.97 -0.17 -23.65
CA SER A 15 56.74 0.14 -22.25
C SER A 15 56.72 1.66 -22.11
N SER A 16 55.61 2.21 -21.61
CA SER A 16 55.58 3.53 -20.99
C SER A 16 54.36 3.65 -20.06
N SER A 17 54.64 3.58 -18.76
CA SER A 17 53.87 4.11 -17.62
C SER A 17 52.35 3.93 -17.61
N LEU A 18 51.89 2.93 -16.86
CA LEU A 18 50.53 2.86 -16.30
C LEU A 18 50.32 4.02 -15.32
N SER A 19 49.62 5.07 -15.75
CA SER A 19 48.93 5.99 -14.85
C SER A 19 47.52 5.44 -14.62
N LEU A 20 47.27 4.90 -13.42
CA LEU A 20 45.95 4.53 -12.94
C LEU A 20 45.08 5.80 -12.87
N LYS A 21 44.37 6.10 -13.96
CA LYS A 21 43.29 7.08 -13.93
C LYS A 21 42.16 6.49 -13.10
N SER A 22 41.82 7.22 -12.04
CA SER A 22 40.72 6.99 -11.10
C SER A 22 39.49 6.39 -11.77
N LEU A 23 39.02 5.27 -11.23
CA LEU A 23 37.69 4.72 -11.47
C LEU A 23 36.66 5.85 -11.26
N SER A 24 35.97 6.24 -12.32
CA SER A 24 34.77 7.06 -12.25
C SER A 24 33.75 6.34 -11.36
N PRO A 25 33.17 6.98 -10.33
CA PRO A 25 32.12 6.35 -9.57
C PRO A 25 30.93 6.12 -10.51
N SER A 26 30.40 4.90 -10.48
CA SER A 26 29.12 4.57 -11.11
C SER A 26 28.11 5.65 -10.74
N LEU A 27 27.38 6.17 -11.73
CA LEU A 27 26.17 6.97 -11.54
C LEU A 27 25.16 6.10 -10.79
N ALA A 28 25.28 6.07 -9.46
CA ALA A 28 24.23 5.66 -8.59
C ALA A 28 23.13 6.71 -8.76
N SER A 29 22.16 6.41 -9.61
CA SER A 29 20.88 7.11 -9.64
C SER A 29 20.26 6.90 -8.27
N ALA A 30 20.59 7.79 -7.33
CA ALA A 30 19.93 7.89 -6.05
C ALA A 30 18.47 8.21 -6.36
N ARG A 31 17.61 7.17 -6.36
CA ARG A 31 16.17 7.38 -6.28
C ARG A 31 15.94 8.13 -4.98
N LYS A 32 15.70 9.44 -5.06
CA LYS A 32 15.21 10.24 -3.94
C LYS A 32 13.84 9.66 -3.57
N ILE A 33 13.81 8.77 -2.59
CA ILE A 33 12.56 8.27 -1.98
C ILE A 33 11.92 9.36 -1.11
N HIS A 34 12.53 10.55 -1.04
CA HIS A 34 12.00 11.73 -0.41
C HIS A 34 11.75 12.82 -1.47
N PHE A 35 10.48 13.00 -1.84
CA PHE A 35 10.01 14.20 -2.50
C PHE A 35 9.73 15.24 -1.40
N THR A 36 10.63 16.21 -1.21
CA THR A 36 10.23 17.48 -0.59
C THR A 36 9.47 18.29 -1.65
N VAL A 37 8.43 19.00 -1.23
CA VAL A 37 7.69 19.98 -2.06
C VAL A 37 8.56 21.23 -2.28
N ASP A 38 9.79 21.05 -2.74
CA ASP A 38 10.59 22.14 -3.29
C ASP A 38 10.39 22.10 -4.80
N GLY A 39 9.32 22.74 -5.29
CA GLY A 39 9.25 23.15 -6.68
C GLY A 39 8.03 22.78 -7.52
N GLN A 40 6.95 22.18 -6.96
CA GLN A 40 5.69 22.05 -7.72
C GLN A 40 4.46 22.37 -6.86
N ASN A 41 3.78 23.43 -7.32
CA ASN A 41 2.51 24.03 -6.89
C ASN A 41 2.55 25.12 -5.81
N GLN A 42 2.13 26.30 -6.27
CA GLN A 42 1.99 27.59 -5.62
C GLN A 42 1.10 27.50 -4.39
N ALA A 43 1.70 27.25 -3.22
CA ALA A 43 1.01 27.55 -1.99
C ALA A 43 1.19 29.06 -1.73
N LYS A 44 0.16 29.85 -2.05
CA LYS A 44 0.21 31.29 -1.81
C LYS A 44 0.05 31.52 -0.30
N PRO A 45 0.89 32.33 0.34
CA PRO A 45 0.60 32.83 1.68
C PRO A 45 -0.74 33.57 1.63
N GLY A 46 -1.70 33.20 2.48
CA GLY A 46 -2.97 33.91 2.57
C GLY A 46 -2.73 35.36 2.99
N GLU A 47 -3.33 36.33 2.30
CA GLU A 47 -3.20 37.74 2.66
C GLU A 47 -3.91 38.00 4.01
N ASN A 48 -3.13 38.38 5.04
CA ASN A 48 -3.58 39.06 6.26
C ASN A 48 -4.51 38.29 7.24
N ILE A 49 -4.23 37.02 7.57
CA ILE A 49 -4.99 36.32 8.64
C ILE A 49 -4.27 36.35 10.00
N SER A 50 -2.94 36.20 10.03
CA SER A 50 -2.15 36.30 11.26
C SER A 50 -0.72 36.73 10.94
N ARG A 51 -0.17 37.67 11.73
CA ARG A 51 1.23 38.11 11.61
C ARG A 51 2.21 37.09 12.21
N ASP A 52 1.77 36.35 13.22
CA ASP A 52 2.63 35.43 13.98
C ASP A 52 2.66 34.02 13.38
N TYR A 53 1.60 33.63 12.65
CA TYR A 53 1.47 32.32 12.02
C TYR A 53 1.14 32.49 10.53
N PRO A 54 2.11 32.38 9.61
CA PRO A 54 1.83 32.47 8.19
C PRO A 54 0.89 31.34 7.78
N VAL A 55 -0.22 31.70 7.13
CA VAL A 55 -1.20 30.74 6.61
C VAL A 55 -0.81 30.38 5.18
N ILE A 56 -0.76 29.08 4.89
CA ILE A 56 -0.39 28.55 3.58
C ILE A 56 -1.61 27.84 2.99
N ASP A 57 -2.12 28.35 1.86
CA ASP A 57 -3.29 27.78 1.19
C ASP A 57 -2.90 26.76 0.11
N HIS A 58 -3.61 25.63 0.08
CA HIS A 58 -3.46 24.59 -0.94
C HIS A 58 -4.82 24.19 -1.55
N THR A 59 -4.83 23.83 -2.83
CA THR A 59 -6.04 23.38 -3.54
C THR A 59 -5.89 21.96 -4.09
N TYR A 60 -6.85 21.12 -3.73
CA TYR A 60 -6.98 19.70 -4.08
C TYR A 60 -8.45 19.36 -4.35
N ASP A 61 -8.72 18.28 -5.07
CA ASP A 61 -10.09 17.81 -5.31
C ASP A 61 -10.64 17.10 -4.06
N ALA A 62 -9.78 16.43 -3.32
CA ALA A 62 -10.11 15.76 -2.06
C ALA A 62 -8.97 15.85 -1.04
N VAL A 63 -9.33 15.91 0.24
CA VAL A 63 -8.38 15.86 1.36
C VAL A 63 -8.78 14.73 2.30
N VAL A 64 -7.87 13.78 2.51
CA VAL A 64 -8.01 12.66 3.45
C VAL A 64 -7.20 12.96 4.71
N VAL A 65 -7.87 13.03 5.86
CA VAL A 65 -7.21 13.26 7.15
C VAL A 65 -7.07 11.92 7.89
N GLY A 66 -5.83 11.41 7.95
CA GLY A 66 -5.45 10.14 8.54
C GLY A 66 -4.88 9.16 7.51
N ALA A 67 -3.77 8.49 7.86
CA ALA A 67 -3.10 7.51 7.00
C ALA A 67 -3.07 6.10 7.63
N GLY A 68 -4.16 5.73 8.31
CA GLY A 68 -4.44 4.34 8.70
C GLY A 68 -5.04 3.54 7.55
N GLY A 69 -5.50 2.31 7.81
CA GLY A 69 -6.06 1.43 6.77
C GLY A 69 -7.18 2.08 5.95
N ALA A 70 -8.16 2.70 6.61
CA ALA A 70 -9.27 3.38 5.96
C ALA A 70 -8.80 4.59 5.10
N GLY A 71 -7.96 5.46 5.66
CA GLY A 71 -7.48 6.66 4.98
C GLY A 71 -6.61 6.33 3.76
N LEU A 72 -5.72 5.34 3.87
CA LEU A 72 -4.92 4.88 2.74
C LEU A 72 -5.77 4.23 1.64
N ARG A 73 -6.76 3.39 2.01
CA ARG A 73 -7.65 2.76 1.01
C ARG A 73 -8.55 3.78 0.30
N ALA A 74 -9.03 4.80 1.02
CA ALA A 74 -9.81 5.90 0.46
C ALA A 74 -8.95 6.77 -0.47
N ALA A 75 -7.76 7.18 -0.02
CA ALA A 75 -6.85 8.00 -0.82
C ALA A 75 -6.40 7.28 -2.10
N PHE A 76 -6.06 5.99 -2.00
CA PHE A 76 -5.73 5.16 -3.16
C PHE A 76 -6.91 5.06 -4.15
N GLY A 77 -8.13 4.86 -3.65
CA GLY A 77 -9.33 4.82 -4.50
C GLY A 77 -9.57 6.15 -5.24
N LEU A 78 -9.47 7.28 -4.53
CA LEU A 78 -9.62 8.61 -5.13
C LEU A 78 -8.57 8.86 -6.22
N VAL A 79 -7.30 8.51 -5.96
CA VAL A 79 -6.23 8.67 -6.94
C VAL A 79 -6.41 7.74 -8.15
N ALA A 80 -6.90 6.51 -7.94
CA ALA A 80 -7.19 5.57 -9.03
C ALA A 80 -8.27 6.09 -9.99
N GLU A 81 -9.25 6.84 -9.47
CA GLU A 81 -10.28 7.52 -10.25
C GLU A 81 -9.83 8.89 -10.83
N GLY A 82 -8.56 9.27 -10.62
CA GLY A 82 -7.96 10.47 -11.22
C GLY A 82 -8.06 11.75 -10.38
N PHE A 83 -8.56 11.70 -9.15
CA PHE A 83 -8.68 12.87 -8.29
C PHE A 83 -7.33 13.29 -7.68
N LYS A 84 -7.02 14.58 -7.73
CA LYS A 84 -5.86 15.15 -7.05
C LYS A 84 -6.12 15.18 -5.54
N THR A 85 -5.57 14.20 -4.83
CA THR A 85 -5.88 13.94 -3.42
C THR A 85 -4.70 14.26 -2.50
N ALA A 86 -4.95 15.00 -1.43
CA ALA A 86 -3.98 15.21 -0.34
C ALA A 86 -4.25 14.24 0.82
N VAL A 87 -3.21 13.62 1.36
CA VAL A 87 -3.30 12.78 2.58
C VAL A 87 -2.52 13.45 3.69
N ILE A 88 -3.23 13.88 4.74
CA ILE A 88 -2.67 14.58 5.88
C ILE A 88 -2.66 13.63 7.07
N THR A 89 -1.50 13.40 7.67
CA THR A 89 -1.37 12.51 8.82
C THR A 89 -0.36 13.06 9.82
N LYS A 90 -0.67 12.94 11.11
CA LYS A 90 0.22 13.35 12.20
C LYS A 90 1.32 12.32 12.49
N LEU A 91 1.14 11.08 12.05
CA LEU A 91 2.11 9.99 12.19
C LEU A 91 2.55 9.53 10.81
N PHE A 92 3.77 9.00 10.71
CA PHE A 92 4.17 8.25 9.52
C PHE A 92 3.16 7.09 9.29
N PRO A 93 2.69 6.84 8.05
CA PRO A 93 1.52 5.99 7.81
C PRO A 93 1.55 4.61 8.49
N THR A 94 2.68 3.91 8.48
CA THR A 94 2.82 2.57 9.09
C THR A 94 2.90 2.59 10.62
N ARG A 95 2.83 3.76 11.25
CA ARG A 95 2.71 3.94 12.71
C ARG A 95 1.28 4.23 13.17
N SER A 96 0.32 4.24 12.25
CA SER A 96 -1.11 4.31 12.57
C SER A 96 -1.56 3.08 13.36
N HIS A 97 -2.57 3.20 14.21
CA HIS A 97 -2.98 2.11 15.12
C HIS A 97 -3.48 0.85 14.39
N THR A 98 -3.86 0.94 13.11
CA THR A 98 -4.10 -0.23 12.24
C THR A 98 -2.96 -1.25 12.29
N VAL A 99 -1.70 -0.82 12.47
CA VAL A 99 -0.53 -1.72 12.57
C VAL A 99 -0.59 -2.67 13.77
N ALA A 100 -1.34 -2.31 14.82
CA ALA A 100 -1.45 -3.09 16.04
C ALA A 100 -2.60 -4.12 15.98
N ALA A 101 -3.39 -4.14 14.90
CA ALA A 101 -4.45 -5.13 14.73
C ALA A 101 -3.86 -6.53 14.58
N GLN A 102 -4.32 -7.48 15.41
CA GLN A 102 -3.84 -8.86 15.42
C GLN A 102 -4.89 -9.86 14.95
N GLY A 103 -6.16 -9.56 15.23
CA GLY A 103 -7.24 -10.54 15.16
C GLY A 103 -7.40 -11.18 13.78
N GLY A 104 -7.65 -10.33 12.79
CA GLY A 104 -7.98 -10.72 11.43
C GLY A 104 -8.96 -9.73 10.82
N ILE A 105 -9.48 -10.08 9.65
CA ILE A 105 -10.56 -9.37 8.96
C ILE A 105 -11.63 -10.41 8.59
N ASN A 106 -12.90 -10.08 8.84
CA ASN A 106 -14.02 -11.00 8.60
C ASN A 106 -14.48 -10.89 7.14
N ALA A 107 -14.61 -12.04 6.48
CA ALA A 107 -15.23 -12.16 5.17
C ALA A 107 -15.74 -13.59 4.99
N ALA A 108 -16.93 -13.74 4.44
CA ALA A 108 -17.53 -15.04 4.14
C ALA A 108 -16.93 -15.63 2.87
N LEU A 109 -15.66 -16.06 2.93
CA LEU A 109 -14.93 -16.64 1.80
C LEU A 109 -15.26 -18.12 1.57
N GLY A 110 -15.75 -18.81 2.58
CA GLY A 110 -16.05 -20.24 2.51
C GLY A 110 -14.81 -21.13 2.31
N ASN A 111 -13.62 -20.71 2.81
CA ASN A 111 -12.37 -21.44 2.59
C ASN A 111 -12.15 -22.59 3.59
N MET A 112 -12.81 -22.55 4.76
CA MET A 112 -12.70 -23.58 5.80
C MET A 112 -13.94 -24.49 5.84
N GLU A 113 -15.11 -23.89 5.65
CA GLU A 113 -16.42 -24.54 5.58
C GLU A 113 -17.35 -23.70 4.69
N GLU A 114 -18.54 -24.21 4.36
CA GLU A 114 -19.54 -23.44 3.62
C GLU A 114 -19.92 -22.18 4.40
N ASP A 115 -19.94 -21.02 3.75
CA ASP A 115 -20.23 -19.74 4.40
C ASP A 115 -21.12 -18.87 3.49
N ASN A 116 -21.87 -17.94 4.09
CA ASN A 116 -22.75 -17.01 3.38
C ASN A 116 -22.66 -15.62 4.05
N TRP A 117 -22.47 -14.59 3.24
CA TRP A 117 -22.41 -13.20 3.71
C TRP A 117 -23.67 -12.78 4.49
N GLN A 118 -24.83 -13.40 4.23
CA GLN A 118 -26.05 -13.15 4.98
C GLN A 118 -25.94 -13.61 6.44
N TRP A 119 -25.18 -14.66 6.73
CA TRP A 119 -24.93 -15.11 8.10
C TRP A 119 -24.00 -14.11 8.81
N HIS A 120 -22.97 -13.62 8.13
CA HIS A 120 -22.13 -12.53 8.63
C HIS A 120 -22.95 -11.25 8.91
N MET A 121 -23.90 -10.91 8.02
CA MET A 121 -24.84 -9.81 8.25
C MET A 121 -25.70 -10.07 9.51
N TYR A 122 -26.31 -11.25 9.64
CA TYR A 122 -27.11 -11.61 10.80
C TYR A 122 -26.33 -11.46 12.11
N ASP A 123 -25.12 -12.03 12.17
CA ASP A 123 -24.24 -11.97 13.33
C ASP A 123 -23.86 -10.52 13.66
N THR A 124 -23.65 -9.68 12.65
CA THR A 124 -23.34 -8.26 12.85
C THR A 124 -24.56 -7.48 13.38
N VAL A 125 -25.76 -7.70 12.82
CA VAL A 125 -27.00 -7.06 13.29
C VAL A 125 -27.28 -7.45 14.73
N LYS A 126 -27.21 -8.75 15.04
CA LYS A 126 -27.38 -9.27 16.40
C LYS A 126 -26.29 -8.75 17.34
N GLY A 127 -25.03 -8.75 16.91
CA GLY A 127 -23.89 -8.28 17.69
C GLY A 127 -23.93 -6.78 17.97
N SER A 128 -24.59 -6.00 17.10
CA SER A 128 -24.86 -4.57 17.32
C SER A 128 -26.03 -4.30 18.27
N ASP A 129 -26.63 -5.34 18.84
CA ASP A 129 -27.85 -5.26 19.67
C ASP A 129 -28.99 -4.52 18.96
N TRP A 130 -29.15 -4.80 17.64
CA TRP A 130 -30.10 -4.16 16.73
C TRP A 130 -30.01 -2.64 16.61
N LEU A 131 -28.96 -2.01 17.16
CA LEU A 131 -28.72 -0.57 17.04
C LEU A 131 -27.99 -0.20 15.74
N GLY A 132 -27.39 -1.17 15.06
CA GLY A 132 -26.65 -0.94 13.82
C GLY A 132 -27.57 -0.72 12.61
N ASP A 133 -27.19 0.25 11.77
CA ASP A 133 -27.87 0.54 10.51
C ASP A 133 -27.73 -0.65 9.55
N GLN A 134 -28.84 -1.33 9.29
CA GLN A 134 -28.82 -2.63 8.60
C GLN A 134 -28.46 -2.52 7.11
N ASP A 135 -28.71 -1.37 6.48
CA ASP A 135 -28.29 -1.07 5.11
C ASP A 135 -26.77 -0.97 5.00
N ALA A 136 -26.12 -0.28 5.95
CA ALA A 136 -24.67 -0.20 6.05
C ALA A 136 -24.05 -1.58 6.37
N ILE A 137 -24.65 -2.32 7.30
CA ILE A 137 -24.19 -3.68 7.65
C ILE A 137 -24.35 -4.63 6.46
N HIS A 138 -25.45 -4.56 5.72
CA HIS A 138 -25.66 -5.34 4.51
C HIS A 138 -24.55 -5.06 3.49
N TYR A 139 -24.28 -3.80 3.17
CA TYR A 139 -23.22 -3.43 2.25
C TYR A 139 -21.86 -3.97 2.72
N MET A 140 -21.52 -3.74 3.99
CA MET A 140 -20.26 -4.22 4.57
C MET A 140 -20.11 -5.74 4.48
N ALA A 141 -21.12 -6.50 4.88
CA ALA A 141 -21.05 -7.97 4.90
C ALA A 141 -20.97 -8.56 3.49
N ARG A 142 -21.74 -7.99 2.55
CA ARG A 142 -21.77 -8.42 1.14
C ARG A 142 -20.47 -8.12 0.40
N GLU A 143 -19.86 -6.95 0.64
CA GLU A 143 -18.63 -6.55 -0.03
C GLU A 143 -17.36 -7.14 0.61
N ALA A 144 -17.43 -7.62 1.86
CA ALA A 144 -16.28 -8.15 2.59
C ALA A 144 -15.47 -9.22 1.84
N PRO A 145 -16.08 -10.24 1.17
CA PRO A 145 -15.32 -11.20 0.36
C PRO A 145 -14.50 -10.54 -0.75
N HIS A 146 -15.10 -9.60 -1.49
CA HIS A 146 -14.43 -8.88 -2.56
C HIS A 146 -13.28 -8.01 -2.04
N ALA A 147 -13.50 -7.29 -0.93
CA ALA A 147 -12.49 -6.45 -0.31
C ALA A 147 -11.28 -7.25 0.23
N VAL A 148 -11.52 -8.43 0.81
CA VAL A 148 -10.41 -9.29 1.30
C VAL A 148 -9.61 -9.89 0.15
N VAL A 149 -10.28 -10.32 -0.93
CA VAL A 149 -9.60 -10.80 -2.14
C VAL A 149 -8.80 -9.68 -2.80
N GLU A 150 -9.30 -8.45 -2.82
CA GLU A 150 -8.55 -7.29 -3.31
C GLU A 150 -7.23 -7.12 -2.55
N LEU A 151 -7.25 -7.20 -1.21
CA LEU A 151 -6.03 -7.11 -0.39
C LEU A 151 -5.06 -8.26 -0.66
N GLU A 152 -5.57 -9.47 -0.87
CA GLU A 152 -4.74 -10.63 -1.24
C GLU A 152 -4.02 -10.40 -2.57
N ASN A 153 -4.73 -9.86 -3.56
CA ASN A 153 -4.18 -9.50 -4.87
C ASN A 153 -3.16 -8.35 -4.80
N TYR A 154 -3.26 -7.44 -3.81
CA TYR A 154 -2.22 -6.45 -3.52
C TYR A 154 -0.98 -7.05 -2.81
N GLY A 155 -0.99 -8.35 -2.53
CA GLY A 155 0.13 -9.07 -1.93
C GLY A 155 0.07 -9.12 -0.40
N MET A 156 -1.10 -8.92 0.21
CA MET A 156 -1.25 -9.09 1.66
C MET A 156 -0.92 -10.54 2.05
N PRO A 157 0.07 -10.77 2.96
CA PRO A 157 0.58 -12.10 3.25
C PRO A 157 -0.32 -12.84 4.24
N PHE A 158 -1.53 -13.19 3.81
CA PHE A 158 -2.43 -14.03 4.59
C PHE A 158 -1.83 -15.42 4.83
N SER A 159 -2.03 -15.94 6.04
CA SER A 159 -1.82 -17.36 6.33
C SER A 159 -2.67 -18.23 5.38
N ARG A 160 -2.20 -19.44 5.10
CA ARG A 160 -2.76 -20.30 4.05
C ARG A 160 -3.34 -21.60 4.59
N THR A 161 -4.38 -22.09 3.93
CA THR A 161 -4.87 -23.46 4.08
C THR A 161 -3.94 -24.43 3.33
N LYS A 162 -4.16 -25.75 3.49
CA LYS A 162 -3.44 -26.78 2.72
C LYS A 162 -3.65 -26.65 1.21
N GLU A 163 -4.74 -26.02 0.79
CA GLU A 163 -5.12 -25.78 -0.60
C GLU A 163 -4.55 -24.46 -1.16
N GLY A 164 -3.81 -23.69 -0.35
CA GLY A 164 -3.26 -22.39 -0.75
C GLY A 164 -4.25 -21.22 -0.69
N LYS A 165 -5.48 -21.43 -0.19
CA LYS A 165 -6.47 -20.37 0.04
C LYS A 165 -6.16 -19.58 1.31
N VAL A 166 -6.79 -18.43 1.48
CA VAL A 166 -6.71 -17.61 2.70
C VAL A 166 -7.28 -18.41 3.89
N TYR A 167 -6.47 -18.60 4.92
CA TYR A 167 -6.88 -19.25 6.16
C TYR A 167 -7.86 -18.38 6.96
N GLN A 168 -8.98 -18.97 7.39
CA GLN A 168 -9.96 -18.34 8.29
C GLN A 168 -9.92 -19.03 9.66
N ARG A 169 -10.19 -18.27 10.73
CA ARG A 169 -10.24 -18.78 12.10
C ARG A 169 -11.54 -18.38 12.77
N ALA A 170 -11.98 -19.16 13.75
CA ALA A 170 -13.10 -18.77 14.59
C ALA A 170 -12.81 -17.46 15.35
N PHE A 171 -13.84 -16.64 15.50
CA PHE A 171 -13.83 -15.42 16.27
C PHE A 171 -15.11 -15.28 17.11
N GLY A 172 -15.06 -14.44 18.15
CA GLY A 172 -16.22 -14.25 19.03
C GLY A 172 -17.39 -13.62 18.29
N GLY A 173 -18.61 -14.12 18.53
CA GLY A 173 -19.84 -13.58 17.93
C GLY A 173 -20.10 -14.02 16.49
N GLN A 174 -19.38 -15.01 15.98
CA GLN A 174 -19.62 -15.63 14.67
C GLN A 174 -20.31 -16.98 14.86
N SER A 175 -21.41 -17.20 14.15
CA SER A 175 -22.09 -18.48 14.08
C SER A 175 -21.58 -19.30 12.91
N LEU A 176 -21.46 -20.60 13.12
CA LEU A 176 -21.20 -21.59 12.07
C LEU A 176 -22.48 -22.40 11.86
N LYS A 177 -22.65 -22.94 10.66
CA LYS A 177 -23.82 -23.76 10.30
C LYS A 177 -23.80 -25.13 10.97
#